data_AF-A0A1G7I0R3-F1
#
_entry.id   AF-A0A1G7I0R3-F1
#
_cell.length_a   1.000
_cell.length_b   1.000
_cell.length_c   1.000
_cell.angle_alpha   90.00
_cell.angle_beta   90.00
_cell.angle_gamma   90.00
#
_symmetry.space_group_name_H-M   'P 1'
#
loop_
_entity.id
_entity.type
_entity.pdbx_description
1 polymer ?
#
loop_
_entity_poly.entity_id
_entity_poly.type
_entity_poly.pdbx_seq_one_letter_code
_entity_poly.pdbx_strand_id
1 'polypeptide(L)'
;EVVLLLAQEGLLSIEEVYTDGTKIEANANKYTFVWRKAIATNKEKIKKQLAHIWEYAQSVATAEDSLPDPPDFTTISKEKVQDTVDKLNQVLGKKENIDKKMKAKLGYVTKHYPSNIARYEQQEAILGERNRSGGPQL
;
A
#
# COMPACT_ATOMS: atom_id res chain seq x y z
N GLU A 1 11.87 -2.94 29.46
CA GLU A 1 10.50 -2.84 28.93
C GLU A 1 10.48 -1.74 27.85
N VAL A 2 10.41 -2.13 26.56
CA VAL A 2 10.12 -1.32 25.35
C VAL A 2 9.64 -2.36 24.30
N VAL A 3 8.34 -2.68 24.26
CA VAL A 3 7.31 -2.18 23.34
C VAL A 3 7.38 -2.78 21.91
N LEU A 4 6.45 -3.72 21.69
CA LEU A 4 5.68 -4.05 20.48
C LEU A 4 6.22 -5.07 19.46
N LEU A 5 5.83 -6.32 19.72
CA LEU A 5 5.32 -7.30 18.75
C LEU A 5 4.40 -6.67 17.68
N LEU A 6 4.69 -6.91 16.40
CA LEU A 6 3.71 -6.88 15.31
C LEU A 6 4.02 -7.97 14.26
N ALA A 7 3.06 -8.91 14.16
CA ALA A 7 2.66 -9.75 13.01
C ALA A 7 3.75 -10.66 12.37
N GLN A 8 3.82 -11.97 12.63
CA GLN A 8 2.78 -13.02 12.55
C GLN A 8 1.99 -13.04 11.23
N GLU A 9 2.21 -14.17 10.54
CA GLU A 9 1.47 -14.75 9.39
C GLU A 9 1.75 -14.20 7.99
N GLY A 10 2.70 -14.84 7.29
CA GLY A 10 2.77 -14.83 5.82
C GLY A 10 4.17 -14.81 5.19
N LEU A 11 5.24 -14.67 5.98
CA LEU A 11 6.62 -14.49 5.48
C LEU A 11 7.55 -15.71 5.68
N LEU A 12 7.10 -16.76 6.37
CA LEU A 12 7.96 -17.89 6.77
C LEU A 12 7.72 -19.20 6.00
N SER A 13 6.84 -19.24 5.00
CA SER A 13 6.62 -20.47 4.22
C SER A 13 7.54 -20.55 3.00
N ILE A 14 8.87 -20.56 3.18
CA ILE A 14 9.81 -20.96 2.11
C ILE A 14 11.12 -21.56 2.64
N GLU A 15 11.10 -22.16 3.81
CA GLU A 15 12.14 -23.11 4.22
C GLU A 15 11.60 -24.52 3.91
N GLU A 16 12.43 -25.36 3.29
CA GLU A 16 12.09 -26.63 2.60
C GLU A 16 11.62 -26.39 1.15
N VAL A 17 12.35 -26.83 0.11
CA VAL A 17 12.72 -28.23 -0.11
C VAL A 17 14.05 -28.31 -0.88
N TYR A 18 15.02 -29.01 -0.30
CA TYR A 18 16.08 -29.68 -1.04
C TYR A 18 15.56 -31.08 -1.38
N THR A 19 15.31 -31.39 -2.65
CA THR A 19 15.44 -32.74 -3.19
C THR A 19 15.68 -32.66 -4.69
N ASP A 20 16.84 -33.15 -5.09
CA ASP A 20 17.19 -33.72 -6.40
C ASP A 20 16.70 -33.02 -7.69
N GLY A 21 17.63 -32.38 -8.42
CA GLY A 21 17.57 -32.33 -9.88
C GLY A 21 17.11 -31.06 -10.61
N THR A 22 16.51 -30.03 -9.99
CA THR A 22 15.97 -28.88 -10.78
C THR A 22 16.43 -27.52 -10.28
N LYS A 23 17.50 -26.98 -10.89
CA LYS A 23 18.15 -25.70 -10.53
C LYS A 23 17.39 -24.43 -11.00
N ILE A 24 16.12 -24.55 -11.43
CA ILE A 24 15.40 -23.44 -12.12
C ILE A 24 14.35 -22.76 -11.24
N GLU A 25 13.82 -23.43 -10.20
CA GLU A 25 12.70 -22.88 -9.41
C GLU A 25 13.14 -21.85 -8.36
N ALA A 26 14.38 -21.92 -7.87
CA ALA A 26 14.90 -20.95 -6.89
C ALA A 26 15.00 -19.53 -7.45
N ASN A 27 15.25 -19.38 -8.76
CA ASN A 27 15.41 -18.05 -9.35
C ASN A 27 14.04 -17.36 -9.55
N ALA A 28 13.01 -18.10 -9.99
CA ALA A 28 11.66 -17.56 -10.11
C ALA A 28 11.06 -17.18 -8.74
N ASN A 29 11.29 -18.01 -7.71
CA ASN A 29 10.83 -17.77 -6.34
C ASN A 29 11.62 -16.65 -5.62
N LYS A 30 12.90 -16.42 -5.98
CA LYS A 30 13.69 -15.30 -5.45
C LYS A 30 13.11 -13.94 -5.86
N TYR A 31 12.67 -13.81 -7.11
CA TYR A 31 12.11 -12.54 -7.59
C TYR A 31 10.70 -12.28 -7.06
N THR A 32 9.89 -13.31 -6.82
CA THR A 32 8.54 -13.14 -6.23
C THR A 32 8.61 -12.63 -4.79
N PHE A 33 9.55 -13.10 -3.97
CA PHE A 33 9.78 -12.58 -2.62
C PHE A 33 10.23 -11.11 -2.64
N VAL A 34 11.15 -10.76 -3.54
CA VAL A 34 11.61 -9.37 -3.71
C VAL A 34 10.46 -8.46 -4.16
N TRP A 35 9.63 -8.91 -5.11
CA TRP A 35 8.46 -8.15 -5.56
C TRP A 35 7.42 -8.00 -4.46
N ARG A 36 7.11 -9.06 -3.70
CA ARG A 36 6.19 -8.99 -2.54
C ARG A 36 6.70 -7.97 -1.51
N LYS A 37 7.99 -8.02 -1.17
CA LYS A 37 8.62 -7.06 -0.25
C LYS A 37 8.59 -5.63 -0.79
N ALA A 38 8.84 -5.45 -2.08
CA ALA A 38 8.79 -4.14 -2.73
C ALA A 38 7.37 -3.56 -2.75
N ILE A 39 6.35 -4.38 -3.04
CA ILE A 39 4.94 -3.98 -3.00
C ILE A 39 4.55 -3.56 -1.58
N ALA A 40 4.86 -4.36 -0.56
CA ALA A 40 4.60 -4.03 0.84
C ALA A 40 5.27 -2.71 1.25
N THR A 41 6.55 -2.53 0.91
CA THR A 41 7.30 -1.30 1.20
C THR A 41 6.68 -0.09 0.51
N ASN A 42 6.27 -0.22 -0.74
CA ASN A 42 5.65 0.88 -1.48
C ASN A 42 4.26 1.22 -0.95
N LYS A 43 3.44 0.22 -0.61
CA LYS A 43 2.15 0.43 0.06
C LYS A 43 2.35 1.17 1.38
N GLU A 44 3.34 0.82 2.19
CA GLU A 44 3.64 1.52 3.44
C GLU A 44 4.05 2.99 3.20
N LYS A 45 4.88 3.26 2.18
CA LYS A 45 5.22 4.63 1.79
C LYS A 45 3.99 5.45 1.40
N ILE A 46 3.07 4.85 0.62
CA ILE A 46 1.80 5.46 0.25
C ILE A 46 0.97 5.79 1.49
N LYS A 47 0.85 4.86 2.46
CA LYS A 47 0.16 5.10 3.74
C LYS A 47 0.73 6.31 4.48
N LYS A 48 2.06 6.34 4.67
CA LYS A 48 2.76 7.43 5.36
C LYS A 48 2.54 8.77 4.66
N GLN A 49 2.58 8.80 3.33
CA GLN A 49 2.37 10.03 2.57
C GLN A 49 0.90 10.50 2.62
N LEU A 50 -0.07 9.59 2.55
CA LEU A 50 -1.50 9.93 2.72
C LEU A 50 -1.77 10.46 4.12
N ALA A 51 -1.27 9.79 5.17
CA ALA A 51 -1.42 10.23 6.55
C ALA A 51 -0.83 11.64 6.77
N HIS A 52 0.36 11.91 6.22
CA HIS A 52 0.97 13.24 6.31
C HIS A 52 0.15 14.33 5.58
N ILE A 53 -0.45 14.03 4.43
CA ILE A 53 -1.33 15.00 3.74
C ILE A 53 -2.64 15.18 4.52
N TRP A 54 -3.13 14.12 5.15
CA TRP A 54 -4.33 14.14 5.99
C TRP A 54 -4.15 15.00 7.24
N GLU A 55 -3.05 14.81 7.96
CA GLU A 55 -2.70 15.63 9.12
C GLU A 55 -2.57 17.11 8.73
N TYR A 56 -1.94 17.39 7.59
CA TYR A 56 -1.90 18.74 7.05
C TYR A 56 -3.31 19.27 6.74
N ALA A 57 -4.17 18.47 6.10
CA ALA A 57 -5.55 18.85 5.86
C ALA A 57 -6.31 19.12 7.16
N GLN A 58 -6.10 18.35 8.23
CA GLN A 58 -6.69 18.59 9.55
C GLN A 58 -6.20 19.90 10.18
N SER A 59 -4.90 20.21 10.09
CA SER A 59 -4.38 21.48 10.60
C SER A 59 -4.90 22.72 9.86
N VAL A 60 -5.29 22.56 8.60
CA VAL A 60 -5.79 23.65 7.74
C VAL A 60 -7.32 23.67 7.69
N ALA A 61 -7.98 22.58 8.05
CA ALA A 61 -9.43 22.50 8.16
C ALA A 61 -9.92 23.46 9.25
N THR A 62 -10.91 24.26 8.90
CA THR A 62 -11.63 25.12 9.84
C THR A 62 -12.61 24.26 10.64
N ALA A 63 -13.05 24.67 11.83
CA ALA A 63 -13.98 23.89 12.65
C ALA A 63 -15.31 23.52 11.93
N GLU A 64 -15.64 24.23 10.84
CA GLU A 64 -16.78 23.92 9.96
C GLU A 64 -16.48 22.86 8.89
N ASP A 65 -15.21 22.68 8.51
CA ASP A 65 -14.75 21.59 7.66
C ASP A 65 -14.63 20.34 8.55
N SER A 66 -15.76 19.69 8.82
CA SER A 66 -15.82 18.47 9.61
C SER A 66 -15.05 17.34 8.92
N LEU A 67 -13.72 17.31 9.08
CA LEU A 67 -12.89 16.20 8.66
C LEU A 67 -13.13 15.04 9.62
N PRO A 68 -13.60 13.87 9.14
CA PRO A 68 -13.71 12.70 9.98
C PRO A 68 -12.32 12.25 10.44
N ASP A 69 -12.29 11.34 11.43
CA ASP A 69 -11.05 10.68 11.85
C ASP A 69 -10.25 10.13 10.65
N PRO A 70 -8.91 10.13 10.74
CA PRO A 70 -8.06 9.60 9.69
C PRO A 70 -8.53 8.19 9.30
N PRO A 71 -8.76 7.92 8.00
CA PRO A 71 -9.25 6.64 7.57
C PRO A 71 -8.26 5.54 7.96
N ASP A 72 -8.78 4.38 8.33
CA ASP A 72 -7.94 3.25 8.70
C ASP A 72 -7.14 2.75 7.49
N PHE A 73 -5.86 3.12 7.48
CA PHE A 73 -4.89 2.73 6.47
C PHE A 73 -4.27 1.33 6.73
N THR A 74 -4.76 0.54 7.70
CA THR A 74 -4.29 -0.85 7.90
C THR A 74 -4.41 -1.67 6.61
N THR A 75 -5.53 -1.52 5.90
CA THR A 75 -5.78 -2.11 4.59
C THR A 75 -5.86 -1.02 3.53
N ILE A 76 -4.82 -0.89 2.70
CA ILE A 76 -4.87 -0.01 1.52
C ILE A 76 -5.50 -0.81 0.38
N SER A 77 -6.67 -0.36 -0.05
CA SER A 77 -7.30 -0.74 -1.31
C SER A 77 -7.38 0.46 -2.25
N LYS A 78 -7.55 0.20 -3.55
CA LYS A 78 -7.75 1.27 -4.54
C LYS A 78 -8.87 2.22 -4.13
N GLU A 79 -10.01 1.67 -3.70
CA GLU A 79 -11.21 2.43 -3.31
C GLU A 79 -10.94 3.32 -2.10
N LYS A 80 -10.35 2.78 -1.04
CA LYS A 80 -10.01 3.57 0.16
C LYS A 80 -9.05 4.71 -0.15
N VAL A 81 -8.06 4.46 -1.01
CA VAL A 81 -7.12 5.51 -1.44
C VAL A 81 -7.83 6.57 -2.25
N GLN A 82 -8.72 6.17 -3.16
CA GLN A 82 -9.51 7.10 -3.96
C GLN A 82 -10.38 7.99 -3.06
N ASP A 83 -11.17 7.38 -2.17
CA ASP A 83 -12.05 8.10 -1.23
C ASP A 83 -11.27 9.07 -0.34
N THR A 84 -10.11 8.64 0.16
CA THR A 84 -9.24 9.49 0.98
C THR A 84 -8.78 10.70 0.19
N VAL A 85 -8.31 10.49 -1.04
CA VAL A 85 -7.79 11.57 -1.87
C VAL A 85 -8.91 12.51 -2.34
N ASP A 86 -10.11 11.99 -2.61
CA ASP A 86 -11.26 12.81 -2.97
C ASP A 86 -11.68 13.72 -1.80
N LYS A 87 -11.70 13.20 -0.56
CA LYS A 87 -11.91 14.01 0.65
C LYS A 87 -10.83 15.09 0.81
N LEU A 88 -9.56 14.72 0.62
CA LEU A 88 -8.46 15.69 0.67
C LEU A 88 -8.61 16.78 -0.38
N ASN A 89 -9.01 16.42 -1.61
CA ASN A 89 -9.30 17.39 -2.66
C ASN A 89 -10.51 18.28 -2.34
N GLN A 90 -11.53 17.78 -1.66
CA GLN A 90 -12.67 18.60 -1.24
C GLN A 90 -12.28 19.63 -0.17
N VAL A 91 -11.44 19.26 0.80
CA VAL A 91 -11.04 20.17 1.88
C VAL A 91 -9.93 21.11 1.45
N LEU A 92 -8.87 20.56 0.87
CA LEU A 92 -7.72 21.35 0.43
C LEU A 92 -8.06 22.12 -0.84
N GLY A 93 -8.72 21.51 -1.83
CA GLY A 93 -9.00 22.16 -3.12
C GLY A 93 -9.87 23.42 -3.05
N LYS A 94 -10.68 23.58 -1.99
CA LYS A 94 -11.47 24.80 -1.74
C LYS A 94 -10.66 25.94 -1.12
N LYS A 95 -9.48 25.67 -0.57
CA LYS A 95 -8.67 26.67 0.14
C LYS A 95 -7.65 27.29 -0.82
N GLU A 96 -7.56 28.62 -0.82
CA GLU A 96 -6.61 29.35 -1.67
C GLU A 96 -5.21 29.44 -1.04
N ASN A 97 -5.12 29.42 0.29
CA ASN A 97 -3.86 29.53 1.05
C ASN A 97 -3.28 28.16 1.44
N ILE A 98 -3.04 27.29 0.46
CA ILE A 98 -2.37 26.00 0.67
C ILE A 98 -0.90 26.13 0.32
N ASP A 99 -0.04 25.45 1.08
CA ASP A 99 1.36 25.32 0.72
C ASP A 99 1.51 24.70 -0.68
N LYS A 100 2.35 25.33 -1.53
CA LYS A 100 2.56 24.90 -2.92
C LYS A 100 3.07 23.47 -3.00
N LYS A 101 3.90 23.02 -2.06
CA LYS A 101 4.42 21.65 -2.03
C LYS A 101 3.30 20.68 -1.69
N MET A 102 2.42 21.00 -0.74
CA MET A 102 1.28 20.16 -0.40
C MET A 102 0.28 20.06 -1.55
N LYS A 103 0.02 21.15 -2.26
CA LYS A 103 -0.83 21.13 -3.47
C LYS A 103 -0.24 20.26 -4.59
N ALA A 104 1.07 20.35 -4.84
CA ALA A 104 1.75 19.49 -5.81
C ALA A 104 1.70 18.01 -5.39
N LYS A 105 1.90 17.74 -4.09
CA LYS A 105 1.80 16.38 -3.53
C LYS A 105 0.39 15.83 -3.69
N LEU A 106 -0.65 16.62 -3.37
CA LEU A 106 -2.05 16.26 -3.54
C LEU A 106 -2.36 15.88 -5.00
N GLY A 107 -1.90 16.68 -5.96
CA GLY A 107 -2.05 16.37 -7.38
C GLY A 107 -1.37 15.06 -7.78
N TYR A 108 -0.16 14.81 -7.28
CA TYR A 108 0.55 13.55 -7.53
C TYR A 108 -0.20 12.35 -6.94
N VAL A 109 -0.62 12.41 -5.68
CA VAL A 109 -1.32 11.28 -5.03
C VAL A 109 -2.66 10.99 -5.70
N THR A 110 -3.40 12.03 -6.11
CA THR A 110 -4.68 11.90 -6.84
C THR A 110 -4.51 11.12 -8.13
N LYS A 111 -3.45 11.39 -8.89
CA LYS A 111 -3.24 10.74 -10.19
C LYS A 111 -2.60 9.35 -10.06
N HIS A 112 -1.62 9.20 -9.17
CA HIS A 112 -0.73 8.05 -9.18
C HIS A 112 -1.09 6.97 -8.17
N TYR A 113 -1.61 7.32 -6.99
CA TYR A 113 -1.79 6.32 -5.94
C TYR A 113 -2.91 5.31 -6.26
N PRO A 114 -4.10 5.70 -6.73
CA PRO A 114 -5.13 4.73 -7.11
C PRO A 114 -4.65 3.74 -8.19
N SER A 115 -3.93 4.25 -9.19
CA SER A 115 -3.35 3.43 -10.27
C SER A 115 -2.25 2.49 -9.76
N ASN A 116 -1.36 2.99 -8.89
CA ASN A 116 -0.30 2.18 -8.29
C ASN A 116 -0.87 1.06 -7.41
N ILE A 117 -1.91 1.35 -6.60
CA ILE A 117 -2.55 0.33 -5.77
C ILE A 117 -3.25 -0.72 -6.62
N ALA A 118 -4.00 -0.32 -7.65
CA ALA A 118 -4.62 -1.27 -8.57
C ALA A 118 -3.57 -2.21 -9.21
N ARG A 119 -2.43 -1.66 -9.62
CA ARG A 119 -1.32 -2.46 -10.15
C ARG A 119 -0.76 -3.42 -9.10
N TYR A 120 -0.62 -2.99 -7.85
CA TYR A 120 -0.13 -3.86 -6.77
C TYR A 120 -1.11 -4.98 -6.43
N GLU A 121 -2.41 -4.70 -6.41
CA GLU A 121 -3.46 -5.70 -6.21
C GLU A 121 -3.42 -6.77 -7.32
N GLN A 122 -3.25 -6.36 -8.58
CA GLN A 122 -3.06 -7.29 -9.69
C GLN A 122 -1.79 -8.14 -9.55
N GLN A 123 -0.67 -7.53 -9.15
CA GLN A 123 0.58 -8.23 -8.92
C GLN A 123 0.47 -9.25 -7.78
N GLU A 124 -0.22 -8.90 -6.69
CA GLU A 124 -0.48 -9.82 -5.58
C GLU A 124 -1.40 -10.98 -5.99
N ALA A 125 -2.41 -10.74 -6.84
CA ALA A 125 -3.27 -11.78 -7.37
C ALA A 125 -2.48 -12.83 -8.18
N ILE A 126 -1.60 -12.39 -9.08
CA ILE A 126 -0.72 -13.27 -9.87
C ILE A 126 0.21 -14.09 -8.95
N LEU A 127 0.72 -13.49 -7.87
CA LEU A 127 1.53 -14.21 -6.88
C LEU A 127 0.72 -15.24 -6.08
N GLY A 128 -0.56 -14.95 -5.80
CA GLY A 128 -1.47 -15.84 -5.10
C GLY A 128 -1.94 -17.05 -5.93
N GLU A 129 -2.09 -16.87 -7.25
CA GLU A 129 -2.43 -17.96 -8.17
C GLU A 129 -1.29 -18.97 -8.32
N ARG A 130 -0.04 -18.49 -8.45
CA ARG A 130 1.15 -19.34 -8.52
C ARG A 130 1.36 -20.23 -7.29
N ASN A 131 0.95 -19.74 -6.12
CA ASN A 131 1.02 -20.51 -4.87
C ASN A 131 -0.10 -21.57 -4.76
N ARG A 132 -1.18 -21.44 -5.55
CA ARG A 132 -2.30 -22.39 -5.59
C ARG A 132 -2.16 -23.45 -6.69
N SER A 133 -1.40 -23.18 -7.75
CA SER A 133 -1.16 -24.12 -8.86
C SER A 133 -0.11 -25.19 -8.57
N GLY A 134 0.41 -25.29 -7.33
CA GLY A 134 1.31 -26.36 -6.88
C GLY A 134 0.59 -27.57 -6.25
N GLY A 135 -0.67 -27.82 -6.61
CA GLY A 135 -1.38 -29.06 -6.24
C GLY A 135 -0.82 -30.27 -6.99
N PRO A 136 -0.84 -31.48 -6.40
CA PRO A 136 0.01 -32.59 -6.80
C PRO A 136 -0.36 -33.06 -8.21
N GLN A 137 0.59 -32.95 -9.13
CA GLN A 137 0.54 -33.72 -10.37
C GLN A 137 0.94 -35.16 -9.99
N LEU A 138 -0.01 -36.07 -10.20
CA LEU A 138 0.02 -37.52 -9.98
C LEU A 138 1.35 -38.20 -10.33
#